data_AF-A0A0D3K094-F1
#
_entry.id   AF-A0A0D3K094-F1
#
_cell.length_a   1.000
_cell.length_b   1.000
_cell.length_c   1.000
_cell.angle_alpha   90.00
_cell.angle_beta   90.00
_cell.angle_gamma   90.00
#
_symmetry.space_group_name_H-M   'P 1'
#
loop_
_entity.id
_entity.type
_entity.pdbx_description
1 polymer ?
#
loop_
_entity_poly.entity_id
_entity_poly.type
_entity_poly.pdbx_seq_one_letter_code
_entity_poly.pdbx_strand_id
1 'polypeptide(L)'
;MKVFKDLISGDEMFSDSYPHQQLYNDAIWEVKAKYTKKSSDFVAIASDDVADYYDDGDMVVNLVDAFPLQEVQLTKKDFMSYVKGFFKSVVTKLKEEGKEDRVKGFQQGATEAVKYIVSNFDEFQFYAGANYNMD
;
A
#
# COMPACT_ATOMS: atom_id res chain seq x y z
N MET A 1 -10.00 -14.60 7.15
CA MET A 1 -9.31 -13.36 6.77
C MET A 1 -8.83 -13.52 5.34
N LYS A 2 -9.28 -12.63 4.44
CA LYS A 2 -8.77 -12.52 3.08
C LYS A 2 -7.63 -11.52 3.06
N VAL A 3 -6.56 -11.85 2.35
CA VAL A 3 -5.42 -10.95 2.14
C VAL A 3 -5.43 -10.51 0.68
N PHE A 4 -5.29 -9.21 0.47
CA PHE A 4 -5.20 -8.61 -0.85
C PHE A 4 -3.73 -8.47 -1.22
N LYS A 5 -3.36 -9.10 -2.33
CA LYS A 5 -2.00 -9.14 -2.83
C LYS A 5 -1.85 -8.29 -4.07
N ASP A 6 -0.70 -7.65 -4.23
CA ASP A 6 -0.35 -7.01 -5.49
C ASP A 6 -0.27 -8.07 -6.60
N LEU A 7 -0.84 -7.74 -7.76
CA LEU A 7 -0.90 -8.64 -8.91
C LEU A 7 0.48 -8.84 -9.56
N ILE A 8 1.39 -7.87 -9.39
CA ILE A 8 2.70 -7.87 -10.05
C ILE A 8 3.77 -8.49 -9.14
N SER A 9 3.95 -7.98 -7.93
CA SER A 9 4.99 -8.45 -7.01
C SER A 9 4.54 -9.66 -6.18
N GLY A 10 3.23 -9.85 -5.98
CA GLY A 10 2.68 -10.86 -5.08
C GLY A 10 2.73 -10.48 -3.59
N ASP A 11 3.21 -9.26 -3.27
CA ASP A 11 3.27 -8.77 -1.90
C ASP A 11 1.89 -8.58 -1.30
N GLU A 12 1.77 -8.84 0.01
CA GLU A 12 0.55 -8.60 0.75
C GLU A 12 0.43 -7.10 1.08
N MET A 13 -0.67 -6.47 0.67
CA MET A 13 -0.84 -5.02 0.81
C MET A 13 -1.76 -4.66 1.97
N PHE A 14 -2.86 -5.41 2.13
CA PHE A 14 -3.79 -5.29 3.26
C PHE A 14 -4.68 -6.54 3.39
N SER A 15 -5.56 -6.57 4.41
CA SER A 15 -6.56 -7.64 4.57
C SER A 15 -7.98 -7.12 4.76
N ASP A 16 -8.97 -8.00 4.62
CA ASP A 16 -10.38 -7.69 4.84
C ASP A 16 -10.74 -7.33 6.30
N SER A 17 -9.78 -7.45 7.22
CA SER A 17 -9.91 -7.00 8.61
C SER A 17 -9.91 -5.47 8.76
N TYR A 18 -9.42 -4.72 7.77
CA TYR A 18 -9.41 -3.25 7.77
C TYR A 18 -10.67 -2.74 7.08
N PRO A 19 -11.36 -1.71 7.57
CA PRO A 19 -12.46 -1.09 6.82
C PRO A 19 -11.94 -0.51 5.49
N HIS A 20 -12.55 -0.91 4.37
CA HIS A 20 -12.08 -0.54 3.03
C HIS A 20 -13.23 -0.36 2.06
N GLN A 21 -13.01 0.44 1.01
CA GLN A 21 -13.96 0.65 -0.08
C GLN A 21 -13.24 0.83 -1.43
N GLN A 22 -13.93 0.48 -2.51
CA GLN A 22 -13.44 0.71 -3.88
C GLN A 22 -13.80 2.11 -4.34
N LEU A 23 -12.85 2.83 -4.93
CA LEU A 23 -13.06 4.15 -5.51
C LEU A 23 -12.70 4.15 -6.99
N TYR A 24 -13.15 5.19 -7.71
CA TYR A 24 -12.85 5.43 -9.12
C TYR A 24 -13.10 4.19 -10.00
N ASN A 25 -14.35 3.74 -10.10
CA ASN A 25 -14.72 2.55 -10.87
C ASN A 25 -13.88 1.32 -10.53
N ASP A 26 -13.73 1.01 -9.25
CA ASP A 26 -12.96 -0.15 -8.74
C ASP A 26 -11.44 -0.14 -9.02
N ALA A 27 -10.90 0.99 -9.50
CA ALA A 27 -9.49 1.10 -9.86
C ALA A 27 -8.55 1.15 -8.66
N ILE A 28 -8.99 1.69 -7.52
CA ILE A 28 -8.20 1.72 -6.28
C ILE A 28 -9.05 1.32 -5.07
N TRP A 29 -8.36 0.91 -4.01
CA TRP A 29 -8.95 0.71 -2.69
C TRP A 29 -8.56 1.85 -1.76
N GLU A 30 -9.53 2.41 -1.05
CA GLU A 30 -9.30 3.25 0.12
C GLU A 30 -9.40 2.36 1.37
N VAL A 31 -8.34 2.32 2.17
CA VAL A 31 -8.25 1.47 3.37
C VAL A 31 -8.01 2.34 4.59
N LYS A 32 -8.89 2.22 5.60
CA LYS A 32 -8.77 2.99 6.84
C LYS A 32 -7.74 2.33 7.77
N ALA A 33 -6.65 3.05 7.99
CA ALA A 33 -5.61 2.69 8.96
C ALA A 33 -5.68 3.57 10.22
N LYS A 34 -4.86 3.24 11.22
CA LYS A 34 -4.74 3.98 12.49
C LYS A 34 -3.26 4.19 12.81
N TYR A 35 -2.94 5.33 13.43
CA TYR A 35 -1.66 5.49 14.10
C TYR A 35 -1.66 4.68 15.40
N THR A 36 -0.62 3.88 15.60
CA THR A 36 -0.41 3.04 16.78
C THR A 36 1.05 3.13 17.20
N LYS A 37 1.34 3.00 18.49
CA LYS A 37 2.72 2.82 18.94
C LYS A 37 3.24 1.49 18.42
N LYS A 38 4.43 1.50 17.82
CA LYS A 38 5.10 0.27 17.40
C LYS A 38 5.32 -0.62 18.62
N SER A 39 4.92 -1.88 18.56
CA SER A 39 5.22 -2.81 19.65
C SER A 39 6.72 -3.00 19.72
N SER A 40 7.29 -2.92 20.92
CA SER A 40 8.66 -3.38 21.11
C SER A 40 8.70 -4.89 20.82
N ASP A 41 9.57 -5.34 19.91
CA ASP A 41 9.85 -6.76 19.66
C ASP A 41 10.54 -7.45 20.86
N PHE A 42 10.47 -6.85 22.05
CA PHE A 42 11.11 -7.34 23.25
C PHE A 42 10.29 -8.49 23.83
N VAL A 43 10.64 -9.72 23.43
CA VAL A 43 10.27 -10.92 24.18
C VAL A 43 11.06 -10.87 25.49
N ALA A 44 10.43 -10.42 26.57
CA ALA A 44 11.01 -10.46 27.90
C ALA A 44 11.22 -11.94 28.31
N ILE A 45 12.44 -12.45 28.10
CA ILE A 45 12.91 -13.64 28.82
C ILE A 45 13.08 -13.18 30.26
N ALA A 46 12.22 -13.67 31.15
CA ALA A 46 12.14 -13.27 32.56
C ALA A 46 13.53 -13.27 33.22
N SER A 47 14.13 -12.09 33.33
CA SER A 47 15.24 -11.77 34.21
C SER A 47 14.75 -10.64 35.09
N ASP A 48 15.02 -10.74 36.38
CA ASP A 48 14.42 -9.99 37.49
C ASP A 48 14.84 -8.50 37.56
N ASP A 49 15.29 -7.93 36.42
CA ASP A 49 15.65 -6.53 36.30
C ASP A 49 14.48 -5.78 35.66
N VAL A 50 13.65 -5.19 36.52
CA VAL A 50 12.65 -4.19 36.16
C VAL A 50 13.34 -2.93 35.64
N ALA A 51 13.72 -2.94 34.36
CA ALA A 51 14.03 -1.72 33.64
C ALA A 51 12.72 -0.93 33.47
N ASP A 52 12.69 0.30 33.94
CA ASP A 52 11.63 1.26 33.63
C ASP A 52 11.63 1.50 32.11
N TYR A 53 10.81 0.74 31.38
CA TYR A 53 10.68 0.87 29.94
C TYR A 53 9.95 2.18 29.64
N TYR A 54 10.70 3.16 29.15
CA TYR A 54 10.15 4.35 28.54
C TYR A 54 9.23 3.94 27.38
N ASP A 55 7.95 4.29 27.49
CA ASP A 55 6.89 4.10 26.50
C ASP A 55 7.06 5.08 25.32
N ASP A 56 8.25 5.04 24.71
CA ASP A 56 8.75 5.94 23.66
C ASP A 56 8.78 5.23 22.29
N GLY A 57 7.88 4.26 22.09
CA GLY A 57 7.74 3.57 20.81
C GLY A 57 7.26 4.52 19.72
N ASP A 58 7.94 4.50 18.57
CA ASP A 58 7.57 5.31 17.41
C ASP A 58 6.11 5.10 17.03
N MET A 59 5.38 6.19 16.76
CA MET A 59 4.03 6.11 16.20
C MET A 59 4.12 5.69 14.74
N VAL A 60 3.53 4.55 14.41
CA VAL A 60 3.49 3.97 13.06
C VAL A 60 2.06 3.82 12.57
N VAL A 61 1.85 3.79 11.26
CA VAL A 61 0.56 3.42 10.68
C VAL A 61 0.42 1.91 10.80
N ASN A 62 -0.59 1.43 11.54
CA ASN A 62 -0.76 0.01 11.86
C ASN A 62 -0.85 -0.91 10.62
N LEU A 63 -1.32 -0.39 9.48
CA LEU A 63 -1.37 -1.13 8.23
C LEU A 63 0.03 -1.27 7.62
N VAL A 64 0.81 -0.19 7.63
CA VAL A 64 2.20 -0.18 7.12
C VAL A 64 3.06 -1.17 7.91
N ASP A 65 2.92 -1.17 9.25
CA ASP A 65 3.67 -2.06 10.14
C ASP A 65 3.25 -3.54 10.01
N ALA A 66 1.95 -3.82 9.85
CA ALA A 66 1.43 -5.18 9.73
C ALA A 66 1.74 -5.86 8.39
N PHE A 67 1.88 -5.08 7.30
CA PHE A 67 2.18 -5.57 5.94
C PHE A 67 3.61 -5.22 5.50
N PRO A 68 4.54 -5.17 6.47
CA PRO A 68 5.81 -4.42 6.47
C PRO A 68 6.10 -3.59 5.21
N LEU A 69 5.24 -2.60 4.94
CA LEU A 69 5.38 -1.74 3.77
C LEU A 69 6.52 -0.75 4.01
N GLN A 70 7.31 -0.50 2.98
CA GLN A 70 8.48 0.35 3.04
C GLN A 70 8.18 1.70 2.42
N GLU A 71 8.54 2.78 3.11
CA GLU A 71 8.40 4.13 2.57
C GLU A 71 9.32 4.31 1.35
N VAL A 72 8.78 4.92 0.30
CA VAL A 72 9.50 5.23 -0.93
C VAL A 72 9.40 6.72 -1.18
N GLN A 73 10.54 7.39 -1.33
CA GLN A 73 10.57 8.79 -1.72
C GLN A 73 10.47 8.90 -3.24
N LEU A 74 9.42 9.57 -3.71
CA LEU A 74 9.15 9.78 -5.13
C LEU A 74 9.05 11.27 -5.43
N THR A 75 9.61 11.71 -6.56
CA THR A 75 9.17 12.97 -7.15
C THR A 75 7.88 12.76 -7.94
N LYS A 76 7.13 13.84 -8.21
CA LYS A 76 5.97 13.80 -9.13
C LYS A 76 6.31 13.16 -10.48
N LYS A 77 7.55 13.35 -10.97
CA LYS A 77 8.03 12.75 -12.23
C LYS A 77 8.25 11.25 -12.11
N ASP A 78 8.81 10.78 -11.01
CA ASP A 78 9.07 9.36 -10.77
C ASP A 78 7.75 8.60 -10.66
N PHE A 79 6.82 9.12 -9.85
CA PHE A 79 5.47 8.58 -9.72
C PHE A 79 4.75 8.46 -11.07
N MET A 80 4.77 9.54 -11.88
CA MET A 80 4.15 9.53 -13.21
C MET A 80 4.81 8.57 -14.19
N SER A 81 6.10 8.29 -14.03
CA SER A 81 6.82 7.33 -14.87
C SER A 81 6.48 5.90 -14.46
N TYR A 82 6.51 5.61 -13.16
CA TYR A 82 6.16 4.32 -12.57
C TYR A 82 4.73 3.90 -12.92
N VAL A 83 3.75 4.76 -12.66
CA VAL A 83 2.32 4.46 -12.87
C VAL A 83 2.00 4.11 -14.32
N LYS A 84 2.69 4.74 -15.29
CA LYS A 84 2.51 4.41 -16.72
C LYS A 84 2.97 2.99 -17.04
N GLY A 85 4.08 2.53 -16.45
CA GLY A 85 4.55 1.15 -16.56
C GLY A 85 3.56 0.20 -15.89
N PHE A 86 3.21 0.48 -14.64
CA PHE A 86 2.25 -0.28 -13.85
C PHE A 86 0.91 -0.49 -14.59
N PHE A 87 0.34 0.56 -15.19
CA PHE A 87 -0.91 0.45 -15.94
C PHE A 87 -0.82 -0.50 -17.12
N LYS A 88 0.29 -0.50 -17.86
CA LYS A 88 0.49 -1.43 -18.96
C LYS A 88 0.54 -2.87 -18.44
N SER A 89 1.26 -3.11 -17.35
CA SER A 89 1.38 -4.44 -16.74
C SER A 89 0.03 -4.95 -16.23
N VAL A 90 -0.75 -4.12 -15.52
CA VAL A 90 -2.09 -4.49 -15.04
C VAL A 90 -3.04 -4.77 -16.20
N VAL A 91 -3.07 -3.93 -17.24
CA VAL A 91 -3.94 -4.17 -18.40
C VAL A 91 -3.55 -5.45 -19.13
N THR A 92 -2.26 -5.74 -19.30
CA THR A 92 -1.79 -7.01 -19.88
C THR A 92 -2.28 -8.19 -19.04
N LYS A 93 -2.12 -8.13 -17.71
CA LYS A 93 -2.57 -9.21 -16.80
C LYS A 93 -4.08 -9.41 -16.81
N LEU A 94 -4.86 -8.33 -16.81
CA LEU A 94 -6.33 -8.42 -16.92
C LEU A 94 -6.77 -9.15 -18.19
N LYS A 95 -6.08 -8.91 -19.32
CA LYS A 95 -6.34 -9.61 -20.58
C LYS A 95 -5.92 -11.08 -20.53
N GLU A 96 -4.74 -11.37 -19.98
CA GLU A 96 -4.25 -12.75 -19.79
C GLU A 96 -5.21 -13.58 -18.91
N GLU A 97 -5.85 -12.95 -17.92
CA GLU A 97 -6.85 -13.58 -17.05
C GLU A 97 -8.27 -13.60 -17.64
N GLY A 98 -8.46 -13.13 -18.88
CA GLY A 98 -9.77 -13.12 -19.55
C GLY A 98 -10.76 -12.09 -19.01
N LYS A 99 -10.29 -11.05 -18.30
CA LYS A 99 -11.10 -9.96 -17.72
C LYS A 99 -11.05 -8.69 -18.58
N GLU A 100 -11.16 -8.85 -19.88
CA GLU A 100 -11.03 -7.74 -20.85
C GLU A 100 -12.13 -6.68 -20.67
N ASP A 101 -13.31 -7.10 -20.21
CA ASP A 101 -14.45 -6.24 -19.92
C ASP A 101 -14.14 -5.17 -18.85
N ARG A 102 -13.26 -5.49 -17.88
CA ARG A 102 -12.85 -4.57 -16.83
C ARG A 102 -11.83 -3.52 -17.29
N VAL A 103 -11.11 -3.77 -18.38
CA VAL A 103 -9.98 -2.92 -18.81
C VAL A 103 -10.40 -1.46 -19.00
N LYS A 104 -11.55 -1.22 -19.65
CA LYS A 104 -12.02 0.14 -19.93
C LYS A 104 -12.37 0.92 -18.66
N GLY A 105 -13.08 0.26 -17.73
CA GLY A 105 -13.45 0.86 -16.44
C GLY A 105 -12.23 1.18 -15.60
N PHE A 106 -11.30 0.23 -15.49
CA PHE A 106 -10.02 0.39 -14.80
C PHE A 106 -9.22 1.57 -15.37
N GLN A 107 -9.03 1.64 -16.69
CA GLN A 107 -8.24 2.71 -17.32
C GLN A 107 -8.82 4.10 -17.04
N GLN A 108 -10.14 4.25 -17.11
CA GLN A 108 -10.79 5.52 -16.79
C GLN A 108 -10.60 5.87 -15.31
N GLY A 109 -10.95 4.94 -14.41
CA GLY A 109 -10.86 5.14 -12.98
C GLY A 109 -9.43 5.42 -12.50
N ALA A 110 -8.47 4.65 -12.98
CA ALA A 110 -7.07 4.81 -12.62
C ALA A 110 -6.51 6.14 -13.14
N THR A 111 -6.95 6.63 -14.30
CA THR A 111 -6.59 7.96 -14.80
C THR A 111 -7.09 9.08 -13.87
N GLU A 112 -8.31 8.96 -13.34
CA GLU A 112 -8.88 9.92 -12.39
C GLU A 112 -8.14 9.87 -11.04
N ALA A 113 -7.86 8.67 -10.53
CA ALA A 113 -7.10 8.48 -9.29
C ALA A 113 -5.69 9.09 -9.38
N VAL A 114 -4.98 8.86 -10.49
CA VAL A 114 -3.63 9.43 -10.71
C VAL A 114 -3.66 10.95 -10.74
N LYS A 115 -4.67 11.55 -11.37
CA LYS A 115 -4.83 13.01 -11.34
C LYS A 115 -5.02 13.52 -9.91
N TYR A 116 -5.86 12.86 -9.12
CA TYR A 116 -6.08 13.23 -7.72
C TYR A 116 -4.79 13.15 -6.89
N ILE A 117 -4.03 12.05 -7.02
CA ILE A 117 -2.75 11.88 -6.31
C ILE A 117 -1.74 12.95 -6.72
N VAL A 118 -1.60 13.23 -8.02
CA VAL A 118 -0.64 14.24 -8.51
C VAL A 118 -1.00 15.66 -8.06
N SER A 119 -2.29 15.99 -8.05
CA SER A 119 -2.78 17.30 -7.61
C SER A 119 -2.54 17.55 -6.12
N ASN A 120 -2.55 16.50 -5.30
CA ASN A 120 -2.34 16.58 -3.84
C ASN A 120 -1.06 15.84 -3.41
N PHE A 121 -0.07 15.74 -4.31
CA PHE A 121 1.09 14.85 -4.11
C PHE A 121 1.84 15.12 -2.81
N ASP A 122 1.91 16.38 -2.40
CA ASP A 122 2.64 16.82 -1.21
C ASP A 122 1.88 16.45 0.09
N GLU A 123 0.64 15.99 -0.01
CA GLU A 123 -0.18 15.44 1.09
C GLU A 123 -0.06 13.91 1.19
N PHE A 124 0.57 13.25 0.21
CA PHE A 124 0.73 11.80 0.18
C PHE A 124 2.13 11.38 0.62
N GLN A 125 2.16 10.32 1.43
CA GLN A 125 3.37 9.54 1.71
C GLN A 125 3.25 8.21 0.95
N PHE A 126 4.30 7.82 0.24
CA PHE A 126 4.28 6.65 -0.61
C PHE A 126 4.95 5.47 0.08
N TYR A 127 4.28 4.31 0.01
CA TYR A 127 4.78 3.06 0.55
C TYR A 127 4.66 1.97 -0.51
N ALA A 128 5.54 0.97 -0.43
CA ALA A 128 5.55 -0.16 -1.34
C ALA A 128 5.85 -1.47 -0.61
N GLY A 129 5.45 -2.59 -1.22
CA GLY A 129 5.78 -3.93 -0.71
C GLY A 129 7.28 -4.23 -0.83
N ALA A 130 7.76 -5.23 -0.09
CA ALA A 130 9.18 -5.57 -0.04
C ALA A 130 9.77 -6.00 -1.40
N ASN A 131 8.94 -6.53 -2.30
CA ASN A 131 9.35 -6.92 -3.65
C ASN A 131 8.95 -5.89 -4.71
N TYR A 132 8.68 -4.64 -4.30
CA TYR A 132 8.40 -3.54 -5.20
C TYR A 132 9.55 -3.31 -6.19
N ASN A 133 9.18 -3.18 -7.46
CA ASN A 133 10.11 -2.85 -8.54
C ASN A 133 9.61 -1.59 -9.27
N MET A 134 10.52 -0.67 -9.56
CA MET A 134 10.26 0.54 -10.35
C MET A 134 10.34 0.31 -11.86
N ASP A 135 10.87 -0.83 -12.30
CA ASP A 135 11.08 -1.20 -13.70
C ASP A 135 9.84 -1.83 -14.36
#